data_AF-A0A848VMX2-F1
#
_entry.id   AF-A0A848VMX2-F1
#
_cell.length_a   1.000
_cell.length_b   1.000
_cell.length_c   1.000
_cell.angle_alpha   90.00
_cell.angle_beta   90.00
_cell.angle_gamma   90.00
#
_symmetry.space_group_name_H-M   'P 1'
#
loop_
_entity.id
_entity.type
_entity.pdbx_description
1 polymer ?
#
loop_
_entity_poly.entity_id
_entity_poly.type
_entity_poly.pdbx_seq_one_letter_code
_entity_poly.pdbx_strand_id
1 'polypeptide(L)'
;MMKRIGLILISAAFLAGAYLSVLDAVEVDWVPFAAVLFTGFLGVWILRRAEGADATATERIASDTQTMQQSLENVVKEVSALVAGIPDMDVYALPAAIDANVVPHLNVFVASRDTLKHAFGLQAFADIMTSYAGGERYLNRVWSCSADGYIDEAAAYLPRSLEQFTQAKTLLDGFSDSAE
;
A
#
# COMPACT_ATOMS: atom_id res chain seq x y z
N MET A 1 20.00 17.54 -5.25
CA MET A 1 20.85 18.61 -4.68
C MET A 1 20.95 18.53 -3.16
N MET A 2 19.83 18.40 -2.41
CA MET A 2 19.81 18.33 -0.94
C MET A 2 20.63 17.18 -0.32
N LYS A 3 20.70 16.00 -0.94
CA LYS A 3 21.56 14.89 -0.45
C LYS A 3 23.04 15.26 -0.40
N ARG A 4 23.54 15.98 -1.41
CA ARG A 4 24.93 16.46 -1.45
C ARG A 4 25.20 17.49 -0.35
N ILE A 5 24.24 18.37 -0.09
CA ILE A 5 24.32 19.36 1.00
C ILE A 5 24.38 18.66 2.37
N GLY A 6 23.52 17.64 2.59
CA GLY A 6 23.54 16.84 3.83
C GLY A 6 24.88 16.13 4.05
N LEU A 7 25.43 15.48 3.02
CA LEU A 7 26.73 14.79 3.09
C LEU A 7 27.90 15.75 3.36
N ILE A 8 27.87 16.95 2.76
CA ILE A 8 28.90 17.98 3.00
C ILE A 8 28.83 18.46 4.46
N LEU A 9 27.63 18.71 5.00
CA LEU A 9 27.45 19.14 6.39
C LEU A 9 27.92 18.09 7.40
N ILE A 10 27.60 16.81 7.17
CA ILE A 10 28.06 15.70 8.02
C ILE A 10 29.59 15.60 7.99
N SER A 11 30.18 15.67 6.80
CA SER A 11 31.64 15.56 6.63
C SER A 11 32.37 16.74 7.27
N ALA A 12 31.87 17.96 7.08
CA ALA A 12 32.43 19.16 7.69
C ALA A 12 32.32 19.14 9.23
N ALA A 13 31.17 18.71 9.76
CA ALA A 13 30.98 18.57 11.19
C ALA A 13 31.89 17.50 11.80
N PHE A 14 32.07 16.37 11.13
CA PHE A 14 32.96 15.30 11.59
C PHE A 14 34.42 15.76 11.63
N LEU A 15 34.88 16.44 10.57
CA LEU A 15 36.25 16.97 10.50
C LEU A 15 36.49 18.07 11.54
N ALA A 16 35.54 19.00 11.71
CA ALA A 16 35.63 20.05 12.71
C ALA A 16 35.60 19.50 14.14
N GLY A 17 34.77 18.48 14.40
CA GLY A 17 34.67 17.83 15.70
C GLY A 17 35.96 17.09 16.04
N ALA A 18 36.51 16.33 15.10
CA ALA A 18 37.81 15.66 15.26
C ALA A 18 38.95 16.66 15.50
N TYR A 19 38.95 17.80 14.80
CA TYR A 19 39.94 18.86 14.99
C TYR A 19 39.84 19.50 16.40
N LEU A 20 38.62 19.83 16.86
CA LEU A 20 38.40 20.38 18.19
C LEU A 20 38.81 19.40 19.30
N SER A 21 38.58 18.10 19.11
CA SER A 21 38.99 17.07 20.08
C SER A 21 40.51 16.86 20.14
N VAL A 22 41.28 17.32 19.16
CA VAL A 22 42.75 17.22 19.14
C VAL A 22 43.43 18.49 19.69
N LEU A 23 42.76 19.65 19.61
CA LEU A 23 43.33 20.92 20.07
C LEU A 23 43.62 20.97 21.56
N ASP A 24 42.85 20.23 22.37
CA ASP A 24 43.07 20.14 23.80
C ASP A 24 42.85 18.69 24.27
N ALA A 25 43.95 18.05 24.68
CA ALA A 25 43.96 16.62 25.02
C ALA A 25 43.39 16.33 26.42
N VAL A 26 43.15 17.37 27.23
CA VAL A 26 42.76 17.23 28.64
C VAL A 26 41.33 17.72 28.87
N GLU A 27 40.91 18.85 28.28
CA GLU A 27 39.56 19.39 28.44
C GLU A 27 38.96 19.78 27.08
N VAL A 28 37.84 19.15 26.71
CA VAL A 28 37.08 19.56 25.52
C VAL A 28 36.29 20.80 25.86
N ASP A 29 36.51 21.89 25.13
CA ASP A 29 35.61 23.05 25.19
C ASP A 29 34.25 22.65 24.60
N TRP A 30 33.28 22.50 25.50
CA TRP A 30 31.95 21.96 25.21
C TRP A 30 31.13 22.88 24.30
N VAL A 31 31.37 24.18 24.31
CA VAL A 31 30.58 25.15 23.55
C VAL A 31 30.80 25.01 22.03
N PRO A 32 32.04 25.09 21.49
CA PRO A 32 32.28 24.87 20.07
C PRO A 32 31.99 23.42 19.66
N PHE A 33 32.26 22.45 20.54
CA PHE A 33 31.99 21.04 20.27
C PHE A 33 30.49 20.77 20.08
N ALA A 34 29.63 21.31 20.95
CA ALA A 34 28.18 21.17 20.84
C ALA A 34 27.62 21.80 19.56
N ALA A 35 28.14 22.95 19.14
CA ALA A 35 27.72 23.62 17.90
C ALA A 35 28.02 22.79 16.64
N VAL A 36 29.20 22.15 16.62
CA VAL A 36 29.61 21.26 15.53
C VAL A 36 28.75 19.99 15.49
N LEU A 37 28.51 19.40 16.66
CA LEU A 37 27.67 18.21 16.81
C LEU A 37 26.23 18.46 16.35
N PHE A 38 25.65 19.61 16.70
CA PHE A 38 24.33 20.03 16.23
C PHE A 38 24.28 20.21 14.70
N THR A 39 25.34 20.77 14.11
CA THR A 39 25.46 20.91 12.65
C THR A 39 25.50 19.54 11.96
N GLY A 40 26.18 18.56 12.56
CA GLY A 40 26.16 17.16 12.09
C GLY A 40 24.76 16.55 12.13
N PHE A 41 24.03 16.74 13.23
CA PHE A 41 22.64 16.28 13.34
C PHE A 41 21.71 16.90 12.30
N LEU A 42 21.84 18.21 12.03
CA LEU A 42 21.10 18.88 10.95
C LEU A 42 21.42 18.28 9.58
N GLY A 43 22.68 17.97 9.31
CA GLY A 43 23.11 17.29 8.08
C GLY A 43 22.45 15.91 7.90
N VAL A 44 22.41 15.10 8.97
CA VAL A 44 21.73 13.79 8.98
C VAL A 44 20.22 13.95 8.78
N TRP A 45 19.59 14.93 9.43
CA TRP A 45 18.16 15.20 9.29
C TRP A 45 17.78 15.58 7.85
N ILE A 46 18.57 16.45 7.22
CA ILE A 46 18.39 16.83 5.80
C ILE A 46 18.59 15.64 4.87
N LEU A 47 19.60 14.80 5.12
CA LEU A 47 19.86 13.60 4.31
C LEU A 47 18.70 12.60 4.38
N ARG A 48 18.19 12.30 5.58
CA ARG A 48 17.04 11.41 5.78
C ARG A 48 15.78 11.96 5.10
N ARG A 49 15.56 13.27 5.16
CA ARG A 49 14.42 13.92 4.49
C ARG A 49 14.55 13.86 2.96
N ALA A 50 15.76 14.03 2.43
CA ALA A 50 16.01 13.98 0.99
C ALA A 50 15.99 12.55 0.42
N GLU A 51 16.18 11.52 1.24
CA GLU A 51 15.98 10.12 0.85
C GLU A 51 14.51 9.74 0.76
N GLY A 52 13.65 10.37 1.55
CA GLY A 52 12.19 10.16 1.49
C GLY A 52 11.45 10.93 0.39
N ALA A 53 12.11 11.83 -0.35
CA ALA A 53 11.39 12.83 -1.16
C ALA A 53 11.06 12.41 -2.61
N ASP A 54 11.99 12.29 -3.57
CA ASP A 54 11.57 12.73 -4.93
C ASP A 54 11.72 11.78 -6.12
N ALA A 55 12.37 10.61 -6.03
CA ALA A 55 12.56 9.77 -7.23
C ALA A 55 11.95 8.37 -7.11
N THR A 56 12.04 7.77 -5.93
CA THR A 56 11.50 6.42 -5.68
C THR A 56 10.01 6.45 -5.32
N ALA A 57 9.49 7.58 -4.84
CA ALA A 57 8.10 7.70 -4.40
C ALA A 57 7.12 7.68 -5.57
N THR A 58 7.36 8.47 -6.62
CA THR A 58 6.46 8.56 -7.77
C THR A 58 6.42 7.25 -8.57
N GLU A 59 7.58 6.65 -8.85
CA GLU A 59 7.67 5.39 -9.58
C GLU A 59 7.03 4.23 -8.79
N ARG A 60 7.22 4.22 -7.47
CA ARG A 60 6.57 3.24 -6.57
C ARG A 60 5.06 3.46 -6.48
N ILE A 61 4.58 4.70 -6.37
CA ILE A 61 3.14 4.99 -6.33
C ILE A 61 2.47 4.57 -7.64
N ALA A 62 3.10 4.82 -8.79
CA ALA A 62 2.58 4.39 -10.09
C ALA A 62 2.53 2.85 -10.19
N SER A 63 3.63 2.17 -9.83
CA SER A 63 3.69 0.70 -9.82
C SER A 63 2.69 0.06 -8.87
N ASP A 64 2.55 0.60 -7.65
CA ASP A 64 1.63 0.10 -6.64
C ASP A 64 0.17 0.35 -7.06
N THR A 65 -0.13 1.50 -7.69
CA THR A 65 -1.45 1.80 -8.27
C THR A 65 -1.83 0.85 -9.39
N GLN A 66 -0.92 0.61 -10.34
CA GLN A 66 -1.14 -0.36 -11.42
C GLN A 66 -1.35 -1.78 -10.85
N THR A 67 -0.57 -2.17 -9.84
CA THR A 67 -0.72 -3.46 -9.16
C THR A 67 -2.10 -3.59 -8.52
N MET A 68 -2.61 -2.54 -7.87
CA MET A 68 -3.95 -2.51 -7.29
C MET A 68 -5.04 -2.65 -8.35
N GLN A 69 -4.97 -1.85 -9.42
CA GLN A 69 -5.93 -1.92 -10.54
C GLN A 69 -5.98 -3.34 -11.13
N GLN A 70 -4.82 -3.92 -11.43
CA GLN A 70 -4.73 -5.26 -11.99
C GLN A 70 -5.27 -6.32 -11.02
N SER A 71 -4.97 -6.20 -9.72
CA SER A 71 -5.47 -7.13 -8.71
C SER A 71 -6.99 -7.09 -8.59
N LEU A 72 -7.59 -5.90 -8.63
CA LEU A 72 -9.04 -5.74 -8.52
C LEU A 72 -9.76 -6.16 -9.81
N GLU A 73 -9.15 -5.91 -10.98
CA GLU A 73 -9.62 -6.46 -12.25
C GLU A 73 -9.64 -8.00 -12.23
N ASN A 74 -8.58 -8.63 -11.72
CA ASN A 74 -8.52 -10.08 -11.58
C ASN A 74 -9.58 -10.59 -10.59
N VAL A 75 -9.80 -9.91 -9.45
CA VAL A 75 -10.89 -10.27 -8.52
C VAL A 75 -12.24 -10.25 -9.22
N VAL A 76 -12.56 -9.17 -9.95
CA VAL A 76 -13.83 -9.05 -10.69
C VAL A 76 -13.97 -10.16 -11.72
N LYS A 77 -12.90 -10.44 -12.48
CA LYS A 77 -12.87 -11.51 -13.48
C LYS A 77 -13.11 -12.89 -12.85
N GLU A 78 -12.38 -13.25 -11.81
CA GLU A 78 -12.47 -14.57 -11.18
C GLU A 78 -13.82 -14.75 -10.45
N VAL A 79 -14.32 -13.73 -9.74
CA VAL A 79 -15.65 -13.78 -9.13
C VAL A 79 -16.74 -13.85 -10.19
N SER A 80 -16.61 -13.14 -11.31
CA SER A 80 -17.54 -13.24 -12.44
C SER A 80 -17.55 -14.64 -13.06
N ALA A 81 -16.39 -15.29 -13.16
CA ALA A 81 -16.30 -16.66 -13.63
C ALA A 81 -17.02 -17.64 -12.68
N LEU A 82 -16.86 -17.45 -11.37
CA LEU A 82 -17.58 -18.24 -10.36
C LEU A 82 -19.09 -18.02 -10.45
N VAL A 83 -19.56 -16.77 -10.63
CA VAL A 83 -20.99 -16.47 -10.81
C VAL A 83 -21.56 -17.20 -12.03
N ALA A 84 -20.87 -17.17 -13.17
CA ALA A 84 -21.30 -17.84 -14.38
C ALA A 84 -21.30 -19.37 -14.25
N GLY A 85 -20.39 -19.92 -13.44
CA GLY A 85 -20.24 -21.36 -13.22
C GLY A 85 -21.15 -21.97 -12.14
N ILE A 86 -21.86 -21.17 -11.33
CA ILE A 86 -22.74 -21.67 -10.27
C ILE A 86 -23.68 -22.81 -10.73
N PRO A 87 -24.38 -22.72 -11.89
CA PRO A 87 -25.37 -23.74 -12.27
C PRO A 87 -24.79 -25.15 -12.42
N ASP A 88 -23.51 -25.26 -12.77
CA ASP A 88 -22.84 -26.51 -13.12
C ASP A 88 -21.82 -26.96 -12.05
N MET A 89 -21.58 -26.15 -11.02
CA MET A 89 -20.54 -26.36 -10.02
C MET A 89 -21.08 -27.04 -8.76
N ASP A 90 -20.32 -27.97 -8.21
CA ASP A 90 -20.59 -28.52 -6.88
C ASP A 90 -20.43 -27.42 -5.81
N VAL A 91 -21.45 -27.25 -4.96
CA VAL A 91 -21.43 -26.25 -3.88
C VAL A 91 -20.23 -26.44 -2.96
N TYR A 92 -19.78 -27.68 -2.71
CA TYR A 92 -18.63 -27.94 -1.85
C TYR A 92 -17.29 -27.61 -2.52
N ALA A 93 -17.27 -27.37 -3.84
CA ALA A 93 -16.07 -26.93 -4.56
C ALA A 93 -15.85 -25.41 -4.48
N LEU A 94 -16.88 -24.62 -4.14
CA LEU A 94 -16.79 -23.16 -4.07
C LEU A 94 -15.72 -22.64 -3.11
N PRO A 95 -15.58 -23.12 -1.86
CA PRO A 95 -14.55 -22.65 -0.95
C PRO A 95 -13.14 -22.82 -1.53
N ALA A 96 -12.84 -24.00 -2.08
CA ALA A 96 -11.54 -24.28 -2.69
C ALA A 96 -11.29 -23.40 -3.92
N ALA A 97 -12.32 -23.15 -4.74
CA ALA A 97 -12.21 -22.27 -5.90
C ALA A 97 -11.97 -20.80 -5.49
N ILE A 98 -12.62 -20.31 -4.43
CA ILE A 98 -12.41 -18.98 -3.87
C ILE A 98 -10.97 -18.85 -3.35
N ASP A 99 -10.52 -19.82 -2.55
CA ASP A 99 -9.18 -19.81 -1.95
C ASP A 99 -8.07 -19.87 -3.00
N ALA A 100 -8.26 -20.65 -4.06
CA ALA A 100 -7.27 -20.79 -5.13
C ALA A 100 -7.23 -19.60 -6.09
N ASN A 101 -8.40 -19.06 -6.47
CA ASN A 101 -8.48 -18.12 -7.59
C ASN A 101 -8.71 -16.67 -7.16
N VAL A 102 -9.39 -16.42 -6.04
CA VAL A 102 -9.79 -15.05 -5.63
C VAL A 102 -8.91 -14.50 -4.52
N VAL A 103 -8.66 -15.28 -3.47
CA VAL A 103 -7.89 -14.86 -2.29
C VAL A 103 -6.48 -14.33 -2.62
N PRO A 104 -5.70 -14.92 -3.56
CA PRO A 104 -4.40 -14.37 -3.92
C PRO A 104 -4.47 -12.93 -4.42
N HIS A 105 -5.50 -12.59 -5.20
CA HIS A 105 -5.68 -11.24 -5.73
C HIS A 105 -6.18 -10.25 -4.67
N LEU A 106 -7.05 -10.69 -3.74
CA LEU A 106 -7.44 -9.89 -2.58
C LEU A 106 -6.23 -9.50 -1.72
N ASN A 107 -5.32 -10.46 -1.49
CA ASN A 107 -4.11 -10.21 -0.70
C ASN A 107 -3.17 -9.19 -1.38
N VAL A 108 -3.02 -9.26 -2.70
CA VAL A 108 -2.23 -8.29 -3.47
C VAL A 108 -2.85 -6.89 -3.35
N PHE A 109 -4.17 -6.76 -3.50
CA PHE A 109 -4.84 -5.48 -3.35
C PHE A 109 -4.62 -4.86 -1.96
N VAL A 110 -4.84 -5.67 -0.90
CA VAL A 110 -4.69 -5.24 0.48
C VAL A 110 -3.25 -4.84 0.80
N ALA A 111 -2.25 -5.53 0.25
CA ALA A 111 -0.84 -5.21 0.46
C ALA A 111 -0.47 -3.80 -0.04
N SER A 112 -1.10 -3.34 -1.12
CA SER A 112 -0.82 -2.05 -1.76
C SER A 112 -1.77 -0.92 -1.33
N ARG A 113 -2.80 -1.21 -0.51
CA ARG A 113 -3.89 -0.26 -0.18
C ARG A 113 -3.45 1.06 0.45
N ASP A 114 -2.32 1.12 1.15
CA ASP A 114 -1.86 2.38 1.75
C ASP A 114 -1.44 3.39 0.69
N THR A 115 -1.07 2.93 -0.51
CA THR A 115 -0.82 3.78 -1.68
C THR A 115 -2.07 4.59 -2.07
N LEU A 116 -3.28 4.04 -1.92
CA LEU A 116 -4.53 4.78 -2.20
C LEU A 116 -4.67 6.05 -1.36
N LYS A 117 -4.33 5.97 -0.06
CA LYS A 117 -4.41 7.14 0.83
C LYS A 117 -3.43 8.23 0.41
N HIS A 118 -2.24 7.82 -0.04
CA HIS A 118 -1.19 8.74 -0.47
C HIS A 118 -1.45 9.32 -1.85
N ALA A 119 -1.98 8.53 -2.78
CA ALA A 119 -2.23 8.92 -4.16
C ALA A 119 -3.53 9.74 -4.31
N PHE A 120 -4.61 9.32 -3.65
CA PHE A 120 -5.97 9.85 -3.89
C PHE A 120 -6.61 10.48 -2.64
N GLY A 121 -5.93 10.44 -1.50
CA GLY A 121 -6.43 11.00 -0.25
C GLY A 121 -7.38 10.09 0.54
N LEU A 122 -7.82 10.57 1.70
CA LEU A 122 -8.56 9.75 2.67
C LEU A 122 -10.00 9.46 2.22
N GLN A 123 -10.64 10.40 1.51
CA GLN A 123 -12.01 10.23 1.03
C GLN A 123 -12.09 9.13 -0.04
N ALA A 124 -11.25 9.22 -1.07
CA ALA A 124 -11.17 8.21 -2.12
C ALA A 124 -10.83 6.82 -1.54
N PHE A 125 -9.89 6.75 -0.60
CA PHE A 125 -9.61 5.52 0.14
C PHE A 125 -10.86 4.97 0.83
N ALA A 126 -11.60 5.80 1.55
CA ALA A 126 -12.81 5.37 2.26
C ALA A 126 -13.90 4.87 1.30
N ASP A 127 -14.10 5.55 0.18
CA ASP A 127 -15.11 5.18 -0.83
C ASP A 127 -14.77 3.84 -1.48
N ILE A 128 -13.52 3.66 -1.95
CA ILE A 128 -13.06 2.40 -2.56
C ILE A 128 -13.12 1.25 -1.54
N MET A 129 -12.59 1.46 -0.33
CA MET A 129 -12.51 0.40 0.68
C MET A 129 -13.88 0.00 1.23
N THR A 130 -14.87 0.90 1.22
CA THR A 130 -16.23 0.57 1.62
C THR A 130 -16.83 -0.48 0.70
N SER A 131 -16.74 -0.28 -0.62
CA SER A 131 -17.20 -1.27 -1.60
C SER A 131 -16.35 -2.54 -1.57
N TYR A 132 -15.02 -2.42 -1.49
CA TYR A 132 -14.12 -3.58 -1.39
C TYR A 132 -14.47 -4.47 -0.18
N ALA A 133 -14.61 -3.89 1.00
CA ALA A 133 -14.95 -4.63 2.22
C ALA A 133 -16.37 -5.20 2.17
N GLY A 134 -17.30 -4.55 1.47
CA GLY A 134 -18.62 -5.10 1.18
C GLY A 134 -18.54 -6.38 0.35
N GLY A 135 -17.73 -6.36 -0.72
CA GLY A 135 -17.46 -7.52 -1.56
C GLY A 135 -16.85 -8.67 -0.78
N GLU A 136 -15.79 -8.40 -0.02
CA GLU A 136 -15.12 -9.41 0.81
C GLU A 136 -16.06 -10.06 1.85
N ARG A 137 -16.96 -9.28 2.47
CA ARG A 137 -17.95 -9.84 3.41
C ARG A 137 -18.94 -10.78 2.72
N TYR A 138 -19.44 -10.40 1.54
CA TYR A 138 -20.34 -11.28 0.79
C TYR A 138 -19.61 -12.53 0.31
N LEU A 139 -18.36 -12.41 -0.15
CA LEU A 139 -17.53 -13.55 -0.52
C LEU A 139 -17.30 -14.50 0.67
N ASN A 140 -16.99 -13.97 1.85
CA ASN A 140 -16.86 -14.76 3.08
C ASN A 140 -18.17 -15.45 3.48
N ARG A 141 -19.32 -14.81 3.22
CA ARG A 141 -20.63 -15.44 3.42
C ARG A 141 -20.82 -16.60 2.45
N VAL A 142 -20.50 -16.41 1.17
CA VAL A 142 -20.53 -17.48 0.16
C VAL A 142 -19.64 -18.64 0.57
N TRP A 143 -18.40 -18.36 0.98
CA TRP A 143 -17.45 -19.37 1.44
C TRP A 143 -18.05 -20.20 2.58
N SER A 144 -18.58 -19.53 3.61
CA SER A 144 -19.15 -20.21 4.78
C SER A 144 -20.39 -21.03 4.45
N CYS A 145 -21.36 -20.45 3.72
CA CYS A 145 -22.59 -21.16 3.41
C CYS A 145 -22.37 -22.31 2.41
N SER A 146 -21.37 -22.19 1.53
CA SER A 146 -20.99 -23.27 0.61
C SER A 146 -20.34 -24.44 1.33
N ALA A 147 -19.51 -24.18 2.35
CA ALA A 147 -18.94 -25.21 3.20
C ALA A 147 -20.02 -26.01 3.95
N ASP A 148 -21.14 -25.36 4.29
CA ASP A 148 -22.30 -25.96 4.94
C ASP A 148 -23.32 -26.57 3.93
N GLY A 149 -23.08 -26.47 2.62
CA GLY A 149 -23.94 -27.03 1.57
C GLY A 149 -25.14 -26.17 1.15
N TYR A 150 -25.21 -24.91 1.56
CA TYR A 150 -26.32 -23.99 1.24
C TYR A 150 -26.13 -23.29 -0.12
N ILE A 151 -26.41 -24.02 -1.20
CA ILE A 151 -26.21 -23.53 -2.58
C ILE A 151 -27.07 -22.30 -2.92
N ASP A 152 -28.32 -22.24 -2.48
CA ASP A 152 -29.22 -21.12 -2.78
C ASP A 152 -28.71 -19.81 -2.15
N GLU A 153 -28.12 -19.92 -0.96
CA GLU A 153 -27.53 -18.79 -0.27
C GLU A 153 -26.22 -18.34 -0.96
N ALA A 154 -25.38 -19.30 -1.35
CA ALA A 154 -24.17 -19.03 -2.13
C ALA A 154 -24.52 -18.31 -3.44
N ALA A 155 -25.54 -18.80 -4.15
CA ALA A 155 -26.02 -18.22 -5.40
C ALA A 155 -26.63 -16.82 -5.23
N ALA A 156 -27.21 -16.52 -4.06
CA ALA A 156 -27.74 -15.19 -3.77
C ALA A 156 -26.66 -14.16 -3.41
N TYR A 157 -25.59 -14.56 -2.70
CA TYR A 157 -24.55 -13.64 -2.23
C TYR A 157 -23.39 -13.46 -3.20
N LEU A 158 -23.05 -14.45 -4.03
CA LEU A 158 -21.92 -14.34 -4.95
C LEU A 158 -22.09 -13.20 -5.98
N PRO A 159 -23.27 -13.00 -6.61
CA PRO A 159 -23.49 -11.84 -7.48
C PRO A 159 -23.39 -10.49 -6.74
N ARG A 160 -23.79 -10.44 -5.46
CA ARG A 160 -23.65 -9.23 -4.63
C ARG A 160 -22.19 -8.93 -4.32
N SER A 161 -21.38 -9.97 -4.11
CA SER A 161 -19.94 -9.83 -3.99
C SER A 161 -19.34 -9.24 -5.27
N LEU A 162 -19.76 -9.73 -6.44
CA LEU A 162 -19.31 -9.22 -7.74
C LEU A 162 -19.66 -7.75 -7.94
N GLU A 163 -20.89 -7.35 -7.62
CA GLU A 163 -21.35 -5.96 -7.73
C GLU A 163 -20.47 -5.02 -6.89
N GLN A 164 -20.17 -5.39 -5.65
CA GLN A 164 -19.33 -4.60 -4.76
C GLN A 164 -17.89 -4.48 -5.25
N PHE A 165 -17.27 -5.57 -5.74
CA PHE A 165 -15.93 -5.49 -6.33
C PHE A 165 -15.90 -4.68 -7.63
N THR A 166 -16.95 -4.78 -8.44
CA THR A 166 -17.10 -3.97 -9.65
C THR A 166 -17.22 -2.49 -9.32
N GLN A 167 -18.00 -2.15 -8.29
CA GLN A 167 -18.10 -0.77 -7.80
C GLN A 167 -16.75 -0.24 -7.29
N ALA A 168 -16.03 -1.04 -6.50
CA ALA A 168 -14.70 -0.67 -6.02
C ALA A 168 -13.73 -0.41 -7.20
N LYS A 169 -13.80 -1.25 -8.26
CA LYS A 169 -13.00 -1.08 -9.48
C LYS A 169 -13.34 0.22 -10.20
N THR A 170 -14.62 0.47 -10.45
CA THR A 170 -15.10 1.69 -11.11
C THR A 170 -14.66 2.95 -10.35
N LEU A 171 -14.72 2.93 -9.01
CA LEU A 171 -14.23 4.03 -8.19
C LEU A 171 -12.73 4.23 -8.35
N LEU A 172 -11.94 3.14 -8.26
CA LEU A 172 -10.49 3.21 -8.40
C LEU A 172 -10.06 3.74 -9.78
N ASP A 173 -10.68 3.25 -10.85
CA ASP A 173 -10.40 3.70 -12.21
C ASP A 173 -10.75 5.19 -12.37
N GLY A 174 -11.93 5.60 -11.88
CA GLY A 174 -12.36 7.00 -11.96
C GLY A 174 -11.45 7.99 -11.22
N PHE A 175 -10.89 7.59 -10.07
CA PHE A 175 -9.90 8.41 -9.36
C PHE A 175 -8.54 8.43 -10.05
N SER A 176 -8.17 7.35 -10.75
CA SER A 176 -6.92 7.27 -11.50
C SER A 176 -6.95 8.18 -12.73
N ASP A 177 -8.06 8.17 -13.47
CA ASP A 177 -8.28 9.03 -14.65
C ASP A 177 -8.36 10.52 -14.30
N SER A 178 -8.74 10.85 -13.06
CA SER A 178 -8.80 12.24 -12.57
C SER A 178 -7.45 12.79 -12.11
N ALA A 179 -6.43 11.94 -12.00
CA ALA A 179 -5.10 12.29 -11.49
C ALA A 179 -4.05 12.50 -12.61
N GLU A 180 -4.34 12.07 -13.85
CA GLU A 180 -3.59 12.43 -15.07
C GLU A 180 -3.98 13.82 -15.62
#